data_AF-A0AAD8CY34-F1
#
_entry.id   AF-A0AAD8CY34-F1
#
_cell.length_a   1.000
_cell.length_b   1.000
_cell.length_c   1.000
_cell.angle_alpha   90.00
_cell.angle_beta   90.00
_cell.angle_gamma   90.00
#
_symmetry.space_group_name_H-M   'P 1'
#
loop_
_entity.id
_entity.type
_entity.pdbx_description
1 polymer ?
#
loop_
_entity_poly.entity_id
_entity_poly.type
_entity_poly.pdbx_seq_one_letter_code
_entity_poly.pdbx_strand_id
1 'polypeptide(L)'
;MEEPISVLRCLGEYHSAELFNEDNVKTVTSIEQKKVEDSVQDVFNAYKINHRLSPPSLQREQHYIYLKRGLRHLSDAYECLDASRPWLCYWILHSLELLDEPVPSSVASDVCKFLARCQSPSGGFAGGPRQHAHLAPTYAAVNALCIIGTEEAYNVIDRQKLLDFLYSLKQPDGSFIMHVGGEVDVRSAYCAASVASLTNIITAPLFEGTPSWITRCQNWEGGIGGVPGLEAHGGYTFCGMAAMVILQKEHMLDLKSLLRWVTSKQMRFEGGFQGRCNKLVDGCYSFWQAGLLPLLHRALHTQGGSSLSMTNWMFHQQALQEYILVCCQNPSGGLLDKPGKSRDFYHTCYCLSGLSIAQHFGSWEIHHEVIVGKEENRLAPTHPVYNICPDKVAQAVQHFHQMAVPGKSGASSQTPNL
;
A
#
# COMPACT_ATOMS: atom_id res chain seq x y z
N MET A 1 -31.50 17.59 14.83
CA MET A 1 -31.72 17.37 13.39
C MET A 1 -30.99 16.08 13.08
N GLU A 2 -31.73 15.00 12.80
CA GLU A 2 -31.11 13.77 12.33
C GLU A 2 -30.43 14.09 10.99
N GLU A 3 -29.12 13.87 10.90
CA GLU A 3 -28.43 13.96 9.61
C GLU A 3 -29.12 13.01 8.62
N PRO A 4 -29.38 13.45 7.38
CA PRO A 4 -29.96 12.57 6.39
C PRO A 4 -29.02 11.37 6.23
N ILE A 5 -29.53 10.16 6.49
CA ILE A 5 -28.81 8.91 6.29
C ILE A 5 -28.26 8.96 4.86
N SER A 6 -26.94 9.13 4.72
CA SER A 6 -26.29 9.10 3.42
C SER A 6 -26.65 7.77 2.78
N VAL A 7 -27.46 7.82 1.72
CA VAL A 7 -27.88 6.63 1.00
C VAL A 7 -26.62 6.04 0.37
N LEU A 8 -26.25 4.83 0.80
CA LEU A 8 -25.11 4.12 0.23
C LEU A 8 -25.29 4.04 -1.29
N ARG A 9 -24.26 4.42 -2.04
CA ARG A 9 -24.27 4.42 -3.50
C ARG A 9 -24.64 3.04 -4.04
N CYS A 10 -24.05 1.99 -3.46
CA CYS A 10 -24.29 0.61 -3.86
C CYS A 10 -25.74 0.13 -3.66
N LEU A 11 -26.56 0.86 -2.88
CA LEU A 11 -27.97 0.54 -2.64
C LEU A 11 -28.95 1.46 -3.37
N GLY A 12 -28.43 2.45 -4.12
CA GLY A 12 -29.23 3.41 -4.87
C GLY A 12 -30.01 2.77 -6.03
N GLU A 13 -31.18 3.33 -6.34
CA GLU A 13 -32.10 2.78 -7.35
C GLU A 13 -31.46 2.62 -8.74
N TYR A 14 -30.60 3.57 -9.12
CA TYR A 14 -29.94 3.60 -10.42
C TYR A 14 -28.61 2.83 -10.46
N HIS A 15 -28.18 2.22 -9.36
CA HIS A 15 -26.87 1.54 -9.31
C HIS A 15 -26.80 0.33 -10.24
N SER A 16 -27.92 -0.35 -10.47
CA SER A 16 -28.03 -1.48 -11.40
C SER A 16 -27.65 -1.13 -12.85
N ALA A 17 -27.70 0.16 -13.24
CA ALA A 17 -27.27 0.60 -14.56
C ALA A 17 -25.74 0.51 -14.77
N GLU A 18 -24.97 0.31 -13.69
CA GLU A 18 -23.51 0.17 -13.73
C GLU A 18 -23.03 -1.26 -14.02
N LEU A 19 -23.93 -2.25 -14.05
CA LEU A 19 -23.61 -3.65 -14.36
C LEU A 19 -22.90 -3.79 -15.72
N PHE A 20 -22.02 -4.78 -15.83
CA PHE A 20 -21.25 -5.03 -17.04
C PHE A 20 -22.16 -5.41 -18.22
N ASN A 21 -22.08 -4.63 -19.28
CA ASN A 21 -22.68 -4.95 -20.56
C ASN A 21 -21.67 -5.73 -21.43
N GLU A 22 -22.02 -6.95 -21.81
CA GLU A 22 -21.16 -7.81 -22.65
C GLU A 22 -21.43 -7.67 -24.16
N ASP A 23 -22.34 -6.78 -24.57
CA ASP A 23 -22.68 -6.51 -25.98
C ASP A 23 -23.05 -7.78 -26.78
N ASN A 24 -23.65 -8.77 -26.10
CA ASN A 24 -23.95 -10.11 -26.61
C ASN A 24 -22.72 -10.92 -27.07
N VAL A 25 -21.50 -10.55 -26.67
CA VAL A 25 -20.25 -11.26 -27.00
C VAL A 25 -19.62 -11.82 -25.72
N LYS A 26 -19.78 -13.13 -25.54
CA LYS A 26 -19.25 -13.83 -24.37
C LYS A 26 -17.78 -14.20 -24.55
N THR A 27 -16.99 -13.89 -23.53
CA THR A 27 -15.59 -14.30 -23.41
C THR A 27 -15.34 -14.80 -21.99
N VAL A 28 -14.18 -15.41 -21.75
CA VAL A 28 -13.78 -15.78 -20.37
C VAL A 28 -13.83 -14.55 -19.45
N THR A 29 -13.38 -13.39 -19.94
CA THR A 29 -13.44 -12.13 -19.18
C THR A 29 -14.86 -11.73 -18.80
N SER A 30 -15.79 -11.69 -19.78
CA SER A 30 -17.16 -11.25 -19.49
C SER A 30 -17.89 -12.22 -18.56
N ILE A 31 -17.65 -13.52 -18.72
CA ILE A 31 -18.25 -14.57 -17.88
C ILE A 31 -17.77 -14.41 -16.43
N GLU A 32 -16.47 -14.25 -16.21
CA GLU A 32 -15.94 -14.11 -14.85
C GLU A 32 -16.31 -12.76 -14.21
N GLN A 33 -16.37 -11.67 -14.97
CA GLN A 33 -16.84 -10.37 -14.46
C GLN A 33 -18.29 -10.47 -13.97
N LYS A 34 -19.19 -11.05 -14.78
CA LYS A 34 -20.60 -11.23 -14.39
C LYS A 34 -20.76 -12.08 -13.14
N LYS A 35 -20.00 -13.18 -13.00
CA LYS A 35 -20.02 -14.00 -11.77
C LYS A 35 -19.64 -13.21 -10.52
N VAL A 36 -18.66 -12.31 -10.64
CA VAL A 36 -18.25 -11.44 -9.53
C VAL A 36 -19.33 -10.41 -9.23
N GLU A 37 -19.91 -9.77 -10.26
CA GLU A 37 -21.01 -8.81 -10.08
C GLU A 37 -22.22 -9.46 -9.43
N ASP A 38 -22.60 -10.68 -9.83
CA ASP A 38 -23.67 -11.46 -9.19
C ASP A 38 -23.37 -11.67 -7.70
N SER A 39 -22.16 -12.12 -7.38
CA SER A 39 -21.75 -12.35 -5.98
C SER A 39 -21.71 -11.05 -5.15
N VAL A 40 -21.30 -9.94 -5.73
CA VAL A 40 -21.29 -8.63 -5.05
C VAL A 40 -22.72 -8.11 -4.87
N GLN A 41 -23.57 -8.25 -5.89
CA GLN A 41 -24.97 -7.87 -5.85
C GLN A 41 -25.74 -8.65 -4.76
N ASP A 42 -25.46 -9.94 -4.60
CA ASP A 42 -26.02 -10.76 -3.52
C ASP A 42 -25.63 -10.21 -2.14
N VAL A 43 -24.38 -9.79 -1.96
CA VAL A 43 -23.92 -9.18 -0.70
C VAL A 43 -24.61 -7.84 -0.47
N PHE A 44 -24.73 -6.97 -1.48
CA PHE A 44 -25.46 -5.71 -1.36
C PHE A 44 -26.94 -5.91 -1.03
N ASN A 45 -27.59 -6.89 -1.64
CA ASN A 45 -28.98 -7.25 -1.37
C ASN A 45 -29.16 -7.78 0.05
N ALA A 46 -28.29 -8.70 0.49
CA ALA A 46 -28.30 -9.22 1.84
C ALA A 46 -28.11 -8.10 2.87
N TYR A 47 -27.20 -7.16 2.59
CA TYR A 47 -26.99 -6.00 3.43
C TYR A 47 -28.24 -5.12 3.54
N LYS A 48 -28.88 -4.78 2.39
CA LYS A 48 -30.12 -4.00 2.34
C LYS A 48 -31.26 -4.63 3.14
N ILE A 49 -31.42 -5.95 3.07
CA ILE A 49 -32.47 -6.70 3.78
C ILE A 49 -32.19 -6.75 5.28
N ASN A 50 -30.97 -7.13 5.67
CA ASN A 50 -30.63 -7.43 7.06
C ASN A 50 -30.42 -6.18 7.91
N HIS A 51 -29.94 -5.09 7.32
CA HIS A 51 -29.53 -3.92 8.07
C HIS A 51 -30.54 -2.77 8.07
N ARG A 52 -31.67 -2.86 7.34
CA ARG A 52 -32.76 -1.85 7.32
C ARG A 52 -32.27 -0.39 7.39
N LEU A 53 -31.28 -0.02 6.55
CA LEU A 53 -30.64 1.32 6.50
C LEU A 53 -29.64 1.64 7.62
N SER A 54 -29.24 0.67 8.45
CA SER A 54 -28.11 0.87 9.37
C SER A 54 -26.84 1.15 8.56
N PRO A 55 -25.99 2.08 8.99
CA PRO A 55 -24.70 2.33 8.35
C PRO A 55 -23.76 1.12 8.41
N PRO A 56 -22.87 0.91 7.42
CA PRO A 56 -21.91 -0.18 7.45
C PRO A 56 -20.90 0.08 8.57
N SER A 57 -20.46 -0.99 9.22
CA SER A 57 -19.56 -0.93 10.38
C SER A 57 -18.32 -1.77 10.16
N LEU A 58 -17.16 -1.20 10.48
CA LEU A 58 -15.88 -1.91 10.57
C LEU A 58 -15.89 -2.81 11.81
N GLN A 59 -15.65 -4.11 11.62
CA GLN A 59 -15.62 -5.12 12.68
C GLN A 59 -14.28 -5.10 13.44
N ARG A 60 -13.95 -3.93 14.02
CA ARG A 60 -12.65 -3.58 14.61
C ARG A 60 -12.17 -4.62 15.62
N GLU A 61 -13.02 -4.99 16.59
CA GLU A 61 -12.68 -5.96 17.63
C GLU A 61 -12.32 -7.34 17.03
N GLN A 62 -13.11 -7.82 16.06
CA GLN A 62 -12.84 -9.10 15.41
C GLN A 62 -11.52 -9.06 14.63
N HIS A 63 -11.23 -7.93 13.96
CA HIS A 63 -9.97 -7.72 13.25
C HIS A 63 -8.78 -7.68 14.23
N TYR A 64 -8.92 -6.97 15.35
CA TYR A 64 -7.92 -6.94 16.42
C TYR A 64 -7.60 -8.34 16.96
N ILE A 65 -8.62 -9.13 17.30
CA ILE A 65 -8.44 -10.50 17.81
C ILE A 65 -7.69 -11.37 16.79
N TYR A 66 -8.06 -11.27 15.51
CA TYR A 66 -7.40 -12.00 14.41
C TYR A 66 -5.91 -11.62 14.29
N LEU A 67 -5.62 -10.32 14.28
CA LEU A 67 -4.26 -9.77 14.14
C LEU A 67 -3.38 -10.10 15.34
N LYS A 68 -3.90 -9.91 16.56
CA LYS A 68 -3.19 -10.21 17.81
C LYS A 68 -2.76 -11.68 17.89
N ARG A 69 -3.63 -12.60 17.47
CA ARG A 69 -3.31 -14.03 17.40
C ARG A 69 -2.23 -14.29 16.34
N GLY A 70 -2.39 -13.73 15.14
CA GLY A 70 -1.47 -13.90 14.01
C GLY A 70 -0.05 -13.42 14.30
N LEU A 71 0.10 -12.35 15.10
CA LEU A 71 1.42 -11.81 15.46
C LEU A 71 2.25 -12.80 16.31
N ARG A 72 1.59 -13.74 16.98
CA ARG A 72 2.23 -14.71 17.88
C ARG A 72 2.27 -16.12 17.30
N HIS A 73 1.22 -16.55 16.61
CA HIS A 73 1.10 -17.92 16.12
C HIS A 73 0.33 -17.99 14.81
N LEU A 74 0.86 -18.77 13.88
CA LEU A 74 0.28 -19.05 12.58
C LEU A 74 0.13 -20.57 12.44
N SER A 75 -0.92 -21.02 11.75
CA SER A 75 -1.09 -22.43 11.39
C SER A 75 -0.15 -22.83 10.25
N ASP A 76 -0.02 -24.14 10.01
CA ASP A 76 0.68 -24.74 8.85
C ASP A 76 0.23 -24.17 7.49
N ALA A 77 -0.99 -23.67 7.37
CA ALA A 77 -1.47 -22.95 6.19
C ALA A 77 -0.58 -21.77 5.76
N TYR A 78 0.28 -21.25 6.65
CA TYR A 78 1.23 -20.17 6.37
C TYR A 78 2.64 -20.66 6.02
N GLU A 79 2.87 -21.96 5.87
CA GLU A 79 4.17 -22.51 5.42
C GLU A 79 4.61 -21.95 4.07
N CYS A 80 3.66 -21.64 3.17
CA CYS A 80 3.95 -20.98 1.90
C CYS A 80 4.53 -19.57 2.06
N LEU A 81 4.42 -18.97 3.25
CA LEU A 81 4.95 -17.66 3.61
C LEU A 81 6.13 -17.74 4.59
N ASP A 82 6.78 -18.90 4.76
CA ASP A 82 7.98 -19.00 5.62
C ASP A 82 9.15 -18.16 5.10
N ALA A 83 9.19 -17.88 3.79
CA ALA A 83 10.12 -16.92 3.18
C ALA A 83 9.57 -15.47 3.13
N SER A 84 8.53 -15.16 3.91
CA SER A 84 7.87 -13.84 3.93
C SER A 84 7.43 -13.47 5.35
N ARG A 85 8.16 -13.88 6.37
CA ARG A 85 7.81 -13.59 7.76
C ARG A 85 7.93 -12.13 8.15
N PRO A 86 8.91 -11.34 7.66
CA PRO A 86 8.88 -9.89 7.83
C PRO A 86 7.64 -9.22 7.21
N TRP A 87 7.10 -9.76 6.12
CA TRP A 87 5.83 -9.30 5.57
C TRP A 87 4.67 -9.52 6.53
N LEU A 88 4.61 -10.69 7.17
CA LEU A 88 3.61 -10.97 8.20
C LEU A 88 3.75 -10.00 9.39
N CYS A 89 4.97 -9.68 9.83
CA CYS A 89 5.18 -8.65 10.85
C CYS A 89 4.64 -7.29 10.39
N TYR A 90 5.02 -6.83 9.20
CA TYR A 90 4.57 -5.55 8.66
C TYR A 90 3.05 -5.48 8.49
N TRP A 91 2.45 -6.44 7.79
CA TRP A 91 1.02 -6.46 7.53
C TRP A 91 0.20 -6.45 8.81
N ILE A 92 0.62 -7.22 9.82
CA ILE A 92 -0.10 -7.31 11.09
C ILE A 92 0.09 -6.03 11.91
N LEU A 93 1.32 -5.55 12.06
CA LEU A 93 1.60 -4.32 12.82
C LEU A 93 0.95 -3.10 12.19
N HIS A 94 1.01 -2.95 10.87
CA HIS A 94 0.38 -1.83 10.18
C HIS A 94 -1.14 -1.91 10.27
N SER A 95 -1.73 -3.10 10.19
CA SER A 95 -3.18 -3.24 10.41
C SER A 95 -3.59 -2.82 11.83
N LEU A 96 -2.81 -3.20 12.85
CA LEU A 96 -3.05 -2.78 14.24
C LEU A 96 -2.88 -1.27 14.41
N GLU A 97 -1.84 -0.70 13.79
CA GLU A 97 -1.57 0.73 13.76
C GLU A 97 -2.76 1.51 13.15
N LEU A 98 -3.28 1.07 12.01
CA LEU A 98 -4.46 1.68 11.38
C LEU A 98 -5.72 1.58 12.23
N LEU A 99 -5.85 0.48 12.98
CA LEU A 99 -6.96 0.28 13.90
C LEU A 99 -6.77 1.04 15.24
N ASP A 100 -5.69 1.82 15.39
CA ASP A 100 -5.31 2.51 16.62
C ASP A 100 -5.21 1.55 17.83
N GLU A 101 -4.81 0.31 17.56
CA GLU A 101 -4.69 -0.76 18.57
C GLU A 101 -3.25 -0.85 19.08
N PRO A 102 -3.02 -0.69 20.40
CA PRO A 102 -1.67 -0.65 20.94
C PRO A 102 -1.00 -2.02 20.90
N VAL A 103 0.28 -2.03 20.53
CA VAL A 103 1.14 -3.22 20.61
C VAL A 103 1.89 -3.19 21.95
N PRO A 104 1.75 -4.20 22.82
CA PRO A 104 2.49 -4.25 24.08
C PRO A 104 4.00 -4.17 23.86
N SER A 105 4.71 -3.41 24.70
CA SER A 105 6.17 -3.20 24.58
C SER A 105 6.98 -4.50 24.55
N SER A 106 6.55 -5.53 25.29
CA SER A 106 7.15 -6.87 25.25
C SER A 106 7.01 -7.54 23.89
N VAL A 107 5.84 -7.41 23.24
CA VAL A 107 5.59 -7.92 21.88
C VAL A 107 6.44 -7.15 20.87
N ALA A 108 6.52 -5.81 21.00
CA ALA A 108 7.36 -4.99 20.14
C ALA A 108 8.83 -5.40 20.21
N SER A 109 9.39 -5.58 21.42
CA SER A 109 10.77 -6.06 21.61
C SER A 109 10.98 -7.48 21.04
N ASP A 110 9.99 -8.37 21.16
CA ASP A 110 10.07 -9.70 20.53
C ASP A 110 10.14 -9.62 18.99
N VAL A 111 9.38 -8.70 18.38
CA VAL A 111 9.45 -8.45 16.94
C VAL A 111 10.81 -7.89 16.56
N CYS A 112 11.36 -6.92 17.31
CA CYS A 112 12.71 -6.39 17.08
C CYS A 112 13.76 -7.52 17.09
N LYS A 113 13.74 -8.39 18.11
CA LYS A 113 14.63 -9.55 18.20
C LYS A 113 14.42 -10.56 17.08
N PHE A 114 13.18 -10.76 16.64
CA PHE A 114 12.89 -11.63 15.51
C PHE A 114 13.46 -11.06 14.19
N LEU A 115 13.22 -9.78 13.90
CA LEU A 115 13.72 -9.13 12.70
C LEU A 115 15.25 -9.02 12.71
N ALA A 116 15.88 -8.79 13.86
CA ALA A 116 17.33 -8.85 14.01
C ALA A 116 17.91 -10.22 13.59
N ARG A 117 17.23 -11.33 13.91
CA ARG A 117 17.61 -12.67 13.44
C ARG A 117 17.36 -12.91 11.94
N CYS A 118 16.50 -12.10 11.33
CA CYS A 118 16.26 -12.13 9.88
C CYS A 118 17.22 -11.22 9.12
N GLN A 119 17.95 -10.32 9.79
CA GLN A 119 18.93 -9.47 9.15
C GLN A 119 20.14 -10.31 8.69
N SER A 120 20.55 -10.13 7.44
CA SER A 120 21.68 -10.86 6.89
C SER A 120 23.01 -10.26 7.37
N PRO A 121 24.05 -11.08 7.63
CA PRO A 121 25.40 -10.58 7.90
C PRO A 121 25.99 -9.70 6.79
N SER A 122 25.47 -9.80 5.56
CA SER A 122 25.86 -9.02 4.38
C SER A 122 24.94 -7.82 4.12
N GLY A 123 24.02 -7.49 5.04
CA GLY A 123 23.05 -6.41 4.88
C GLY A 123 21.73 -6.83 4.26
N GLY A 124 20.70 -6.02 4.49
CA GLY A 124 19.31 -6.36 4.16
C GLY A 124 18.70 -7.38 5.13
N PHE A 125 17.40 -7.65 4.95
CA PHE A 125 16.67 -8.67 5.70
C PHE A 125 16.21 -9.79 4.78
N ALA A 126 16.14 -10.99 5.35
CA ALA A 126 15.70 -12.20 4.69
C ALA A 126 14.25 -12.56 5.05
N GLY A 127 13.65 -13.48 4.28
CA GLY A 127 12.28 -13.96 4.50
C GLY A 127 12.05 -14.65 5.85
N GLY A 128 13.12 -15.11 6.49
CA GLY A 128 13.15 -15.70 7.82
C GLY A 128 14.60 -15.91 8.28
N PRO A 129 14.84 -16.32 9.55
CA PRO A 129 16.19 -16.49 10.06
C PRO A 129 17.01 -17.49 9.24
N ARG A 130 18.27 -17.11 8.93
CA ARG A 130 19.23 -17.88 8.11
C ARG A 130 18.91 -18.01 6.61
N GLN A 131 17.87 -17.33 6.11
CA GLN A 131 17.64 -17.23 4.67
C GLN A 131 18.49 -16.09 4.05
N HIS A 132 18.50 -16.00 2.72
CA HIS A 132 19.20 -14.92 2.00
C HIS A 132 18.43 -13.59 2.07
N ALA A 133 19.17 -12.48 2.13
CA ALA A 133 18.58 -11.15 2.08
C ALA A 133 17.87 -10.90 0.74
N HIS A 134 16.75 -10.19 0.81
CA HIS A 134 15.89 -9.89 -0.34
C HIS A 134 15.19 -8.54 -0.11
N LEU A 135 15.02 -7.74 -1.16
CA LEU A 135 14.45 -6.38 -1.06
C LEU A 135 13.03 -6.36 -0.50
N ALA A 136 12.18 -7.32 -0.89
CA ALA A 136 10.81 -7.43 -0.36
C ALA A 136 10.73 -7.58 1.19
N PRO A 137 11.34 -8.60 1.83
CA PRO A 137 11.38 -8.66 3.29
C PRO A 137 12.23 -7.57 3.93
N THR A 138 13.18 -6.96 3.21
CA THR A 138 13.91 -5.76 3.67
C THR A 138 12.98 -4.56 3.83
N TYR A 139 12.15 -4.28 2.82
CA TYR A 139 11.10 -3.26 2.89
C TYR A 139 10.16 -3.52 4.07
N ALA A 140 9.64 -4.74 4.19
CA ALA A 140 8.71 -5.08 5.24
C ALA A 140 9.33 -4.98 6.65
N ALA A 141 10.57 -5.45 6.83
CA ALA A 141 11.27 -5.37 8.10
C ALA A 141 11.52 -3.92 8.52
N VAL A 142 11.99 -3.06 7.60
CA VAL A 142 12.23 -1.63 7.90
C VAL A 142 10.93 -0.93 8.27
N ASN A 143 9.85 -1.13 7.51
CA ASN A 143 8.55 -0.56 7.84
C ASN A 143 8.02 -1.06 9.19
N ALA A 144 8.13 -2.36 9.50
CA ALA A 144 7.73 -2.91 10.79
C ALA A 144 8.51 -2.28 11.97
N LEU A 145 9.82 -2.07 11.81
CA LEU A 145 10.66 -1.40 12.81
C LEU A 145 10.28 0.08 12.96
N CYS A 146 9.96 0.77 11.86
CA CYS A 146 9.48 2.16 11.90
C CYS A 146 8.10 2.29 12.58
N ILE A 147 7.19 1.34 12.37
CA ILE A 147 5.89 1.30 13.08
C ILE A 147 6.10 1.18 14.59
N ILE A 148 7.02 0.30 15.02
CA ILE A 148 7.39 0.15 16.43
C ILE A 148 7.98 1.46 16.97
N GLY A 149 8.86 2.11 16.19
CA GLY A 149 9.29 3.49 16.44
C GLY A 149 10.08 3.72 17.72
N THR A 150 10.69 2.68 18.30
CA THR A 150 11.58 2.78 19.46
C THR A 150 13.05 2.82 19.04
N GLU A 151 13.92 3.33 19.90
CA GLU A 151 15.38 3.25 19.66
C GLU A 151 15.86 1.80 19.52
N GLU A 152 15.29 0.85 20.28
CA GLU A 152 15.56 -0.58 20.11
C GLU A 152 15.27 -1.02 18.67
N ALA A 153 14.13 -0.63 18.11
CA ALA A 153 13.73 -0.99 16.76
C ALA A 153 14.65 -0.35 15.70
N TYR A 154 14.95 0.94 15.82
CA TYR A 154 15.84 1.62 14.88
C TYR A 154 17.25 1.04 14.90
N ASN A 155 17.77 0.68 16.08
CA ASN A 155 19.10 0.09 16.27
C ASN A 155 19.22 -1.35 15.73
N VAL A 156 18.11 -2.01 15.35
CA VAL A 156 18.18 -3.29 14.64
C VAL A 156 18.78 -3.12 13.23
N ILE A 157 18.66 -1.94 12.61
CA ILE A 157 19.05 -1.73 11.21
C ILE A 157 20.55 -1.44 11.10
N ASP A 158 21.34 -2.39 10.58
CA ASP A 158 22.73 -2.13 10.18
C ASP A 158 22.75 -1.31 8.89
N ARG A 159 22.82 0.02 9.05
CA ARG A 159 22.73 0.99 7.94
C ARG A 159 23.86 0.88 6.94
N GLN A 160 25.09 0.62 7.40
CA GLN A 160 26.24 0.50 6.50
C GLN A 160 26.06 -0.73 5.61
N LYS A 161 25.76 -1.89 6.20
CA LYS A 161 25.57 -3.11 5.42
C LYS A 161 24.32 -3.06 4.57
N LEU A 162 23.25 -2.41 5.03
CA LEU A 162 22.07 -2.17 4.20
C LEU A 162 22.45 -1.40 2.94
N LEU A 163 23.27 -0.35 3.04
CA LEU A 163 23.77 0.38 1.88
C LEU A 163 24.62 -0.51 0.96
N ASP A 164 25.54 -1.29 1.53
CA ASP A 164 26.38 -2.24 0.77
C ASP A 164 25.52 -3.27 0.02
N PHE A 165 24.47 -3.78 0.68
CA PHE A 165 23.50 -4.67 0.07
C PHE A 165 22.78 -4.00 -1.11
N LEU A 166 22.26 -2.79 -0.95
CA LEU A 166 21.61 -2.07 -2.06
C LEU A 166 22.56 -1.88 -3.25
N TYR A 167 23.83 -1.54 -3.00
CA TYR A 167 24.84 -1.44 -4.05
C TYR A 167 25.10 -2.78 -4.74
N SER A 168 25.12 -3.89 -4.01
CA SER A 168 25.29 -5.23 -4.60
C SER A 168 24.17 -5.63 -5.55
N LEU A 169 23.00 -4.99 -5.45
CA LEU A 169 21.83 -5.25 -6.28
C LEU A 169 21.67 -4.26 -7.45
N LYS A 170 22.33 -3.10 -7.39
CA LYS A 170 22.22 -2.05 -8.40
C LYS A 170 22.73 -2.54 -9.76
N GLN A 171 21.91 -2.41 -10.79
CA GLN A 171 22.26 -2.78 -12.16
C GLN A 171 22.74 -1.58 -12.98
N PRO A 172 23.53 -1.80 -14.05
CA PRO A 172 24.03 -0.73 -14.92
C PRO A 172 22.94 0.09 -15.61
N ASP A 173 21.78 -0.52 -15.91
CA ASP A 173 20.68 0.15 -16.63
C ASP A 173 19.77 1.00 -15.72
N GLY A 174 20.09 1.10 -14.43
CA GLY A 174 19.32 1.83 -13.42
C GLY A 174 18.41 0.96 -12.58
N SER A 175 18.16 -0.29 -12.98
CA SER A 175 17.33 -1.23 -12.22
C SER A 175 18.03 -1.80 -10.99
N PHE A 176 17.30 -2.56 -10.18
CA PHE A 176 17.86 -3.37 -9.10
C PHE A 176 17.37 -4.82 -9.28
N ILE A 177 18.20 -5.79 -8.91
CA ILE A 177 17.74 -7.16 -8.71
C ILE A 177 17.09 -7.28 -7.32
N MET A 178 16.08 -8.13 -7.15
CA MET A 178 15.37 -8.29 -5.86
C MET A 178 16.24 -8.91 -4.76
N HIS A 179 17.16 -9.78 -5.15
CA HIS A 179 18.18 -10.38 -4.30
C HIS A 179 19.37 -10.81 -5.18
N VAL A 180 20.48 -11.22 -4.59
CA VAL A 180 21.64 -11.71 -5.35
C VAL A 180 21.22 -12.90 -6.22
N GLY A 181 21.41 -12.79 -7.53
CA GLY A 181 20.99 -13.79 -8.53
C GLY A 181 19.48 -13.87 -8.79
N GLY A 182 18.70 -12.91 -8.27
CA GLY A 182 17.25 -12.86 -8.41
C GLY A 182 16.76 -12.13 -9.65
N GLU A 183 15.44 -11.92 -9.71
CA GLU A 183 14.74 -11.22 -10.78
C GLU A 183 14.89 -9.69 -10.68
N VAL A 184 14.58 -9.02 -11.80
CA VAL A 184 14.47 -7.55 -11.89
C VAL A 184 13.03 -7.18 -12.21
N ASP A 185 12.44 -6.31 -11.40
CA ASP A 185 11.26 -5.51 -11.74
C ASP A 185 11.16 -4.28 -10.83
N VAL A 186 10.17 -3.42 -11.06
CA VAL A 186 10.03 -2.12 -10.38
C VAL A 186 9.77 -2.22 -8.87
N ARG A 187 9.40 -3.40 -8.34
CA ARG A 187 9.34 -3.62 -6.88
C ARG A 187 10.70 -3.36 -6.25
N SER A 188 11.78 -3.75 -6.92
CA SER A 188 13.15 -3.56 -6.44
C SER A 188 13.49 -2.09 -6.24
N ALA A 189 13.16 -1.24 -7.22
CA ALA A 189 13.41 0.19 -7.18
C ALA A 189 12.65 0.86 -6.02
N TYR A 190 11.37 0.50 -5.83
CA TYR A 190 10.59 1.00 -4.71
C TYR A 190 11.10 0.50 -3.35
N CYS A 191 11.34 -0.80 -3.20
CA CYS A 191 11.85 -1.35 -1.95
C CYS A 191 13.19 -0.71 -1.56
N ALA A 192 14.11 -0.57 -2.52
CA ALA A 192 15.40 0.09 -2.31
C ALA A 192 15.23 1.57 -1.95
N ALA A 193 14.44 2.34 -2.73
CA ALA A 193 14.20 3.76 -2.46
C ALA A 193 13.54 3.98 -1.10
N SER A 194 12.54 3.17 -0.76
CA SER A 194 11.79 3.24 0.50
C SER A 194 12.68 3.06 1.71
N VAL A 195 13.48 1.99 1.74
CA VAL A 195 14.35 1.76 2.89
C VAL A 195 15.50 2.76 2.93
N ALA A 196 16.05 3.12 1.76
CA ALA A 196 17.17 4.04 1.70
C ALA A 196 16.80 5.46 2.19
N SER A 197 15.60 5.94 1.84
CA SER A 197 15.11 7.25 2.26
C SER A 197 14.78 7.28 3.75
N LEU A 198 14.05 6.29 4.26
CA LEU A 198 13.70 6.20 5.68
C LEU A 198 14.95 6.14 6.56
N THR A 199 15.96 5.35 6.18
CA THR A 199 17.16 5.16 6.99
C THR A 199 18.29 6.14 6.69
N ASN A 200 18.04 7.18 5.90
CA ASN A 200 19.01 8.20 5.50
C ASN A 200 20.34 7.61 4.97
N ILE A 201 20.26 6.72 3.98
CA ILE A 201 21.45 6.10 3.35
C ILE A 201 21.55 6.36 1.84
N ILE A 202 20.73 7.27 1.31
CA ILE A 202 20.81 7.66 -0.11
C ILE A 202 22.16 8.33 -0.38
N THR A 203 22.83 7.88 -1.43
CA THR A 203 24.06 8.47 -1.98
C THR A 203 23.82 8.86 -3.44
N ALA A 204 24.62 9.79 -3.97
CA ALA A 204 24.42 10.29 -5.34
C ALA A 204 24.42 9.18 -6.42
N PRO A 205 25.33 8.17 -6.38
CA PRO A 205 25.36 7.13 -7.40
C PRO A 205 24.29 6.04 -7.24
N LEU A 206 23.72 5.86 -6.03
CA LEU A 206 22.90 4.69 -5.70
C LEU A 206 21.69 4.53 -6.64
N PHE A 207 21.00 5.64 -6.94
CA PHE A 207 19.84 5.66 -7.83
C PHE A 207 20.12 6.29 -9.19
N GLU A 208 21.39 6.37 -9.59
CA GLU A 208 21.76 6.85 -10.92
C GLU A 208 21.16 5.94 -12.00
N GLY A 209 20.45 6.55 -12.95
CA GLY A 209 19.72 5.85 -14.02
C GLY A 209 18.37 5.25 -13.60
N THR A 210 18.08 5.11 -12.30
CA THR A 210 16.84 4.49 -11.81
C THR A 210 15.57 5.24 -12.28
N PRO A 211 15.48 6.58 -12.21
CA PRO A 211 14.31 7.30 -12.73
C PRO A 211 14.06 7.07 -14.22
N SER A 212 15.12 7.03 -15.03
CA SER A 212 15.03 6.73 -16.46
C SER A 212 14.58 5.29 -16.70
N TRP A 213 15.05 4.34 -15.89
CA TRP A 213 14.60 2.96 -15.96
C TRP A 213 13.10 2.83 -15.65
N ILE A 214 12.62 3.45 -14.56
CA ILE A 214 11.18 3.45 -14.19
C ILE A 214 10.33 4.10 -15.29
N THR A 215 10.81 5.18 -15.90
CA THR A 215 10.09 5.87 -16.98
C THR A 215 9.85 4.93 -18.17
N ARG A 216 10.80 4.06 -18.51
CA ARG A 216 10.63 3.03 -19.57
C ARG A 216 9.60 1.96 -19.22
N CYS A 217 9.24 1.81 -17.95
CA CYS A 217 8.20 0.88 -17.51
C CYS A 217 6.78 1.45 -17.67
N GLN A 218 6.61 2.76 -17.84
CA GLN A 218 5.31 3.34 -18.21
C GLN A 218 5.00 2.97 -19.67
N ASN A 219 3.80 2.44 -19.91
CA ASN A 219 3.42 1.92 -21.22
C ASN A 219 2.27 2.72 -21.87
N TRP A 220 1.80 2.25 -23.03
CA TRP A 220 0.74 2.87 -23.83
C TRP A 220 -0.61 3.03 -23.11
N GLU A 221 -0.86 2.25 -22.05
CA GLU A 221 -2.07 2.35 -21.24
C GLU A 221 -2.03 3.55 -20.29
N GLY A 222 -0.83 4.07 -20.00
CA GLY A 222 -0.55 5.16 -19.06
C GLY A 222 -0.07 4.70 -17.69
N GLY A 223 -0.34 3.44 -17.29
CA GLY A 223 0.21 2.85 -16.07
C GLY A 223 1.62 2.27 -16.28
N ILE A 224 2.19 1.67 -15.22
CA ILE A 224 3.56 1.14 -15.21
C ILE A 224 3.52 -0.39 -15.09
N GLY A 225 4.30 -1.07 -15.94
CA GLY A 225 4.53 -2.51 -15.89
C GLY A 225 5.69 -2.90 -14.97
N GLY A 226 5.88 -4.21 -14.76
CA GLY A 226 6.98 -4.72 -13.91
C GLY A 226 8.36 -4.36 -14.45
N VAL A 227 8.53 -4.48 -15.77
CA VAL A 227 9.73 -4.10 -16.53
C VAL A 227 9.29 -3.40 -17.82
N PRO A 228 10.21 -2.74 -18.56
CA PRO A 228 9.86 -2.06 -19.80
C PRO A 228 9.13 -2.98 -20.80
N GLY A 229 8.01 -2.48 -21.33
CA GLY A 229 7.19 -3.18 -22.33
C GLY A 229 6.10 -4.11 -21.79
N LEU A 230 6.00 -4.33 -20.47
CA LEU A 230 4.92 -5.13 -19.90
C LEU A 230 3.61 -4.34 -19.67
N GLU A 231 2.52 -5.09 -19.48
CA GLU A 231 1.18 -4.59 -19.15
C GLU A 231 1.20 -3.75 -17.85
N ALA A 232 0.42 -2.66 -17.84
CA ALA A 232 0.30 -1.78 -16.69
C ALA A 232 -0.45 -2.48 -15.55
N HIS A 233 0.08 -2.41 -14.32
CA HIS A 233 -0.46 -3.15 -13.17
C HIS A 233 -0.40 -2.33 -11.89
N GLY A 234 -1.49 -2.31 -11.11
CA GLY A 234 -1.62 -1.43 -9.93
C GLY A 234 -0.44 -1.50 -8.96
N GLY A 235 -0.02 -2.70 -8.57
CA GLY A 235 1.14 -2.88 -7.69
C GLY A 235 2.46 -2.33 -8.27
N TYR A 236 2.72 -2.53 -9.57
CA TYR A 236 3.93 -2.02 -10.22
C TYR A 236 3.85 -0.52 -10.47
N THR A 237 2.67 -0.01 -10.83
CA THR A 237 2.38 1.42 -10.91
C THR A 237 2.61 2.13 -9.58
N PHE A 238 2.13 1.58 -8.47
CA PHE A 238 2.42 2.11 -7.15
C PHE A 238 3.92 2.14 -6.87
N CYS A 239 4.62 1.02 -7.07
CA CYS A 239 6.06 0.95 -6.85
C CYS A 239 6.81 2.01 -7.67
N GLY A 240 6.52 2.11 -8.97
CA GLY A 240 7.15 3.08 -9.87
C GLY A 240 6.87 4.52 -9.45
N MET A 241 5.61 4.88 -9.22
CA MET A 241 5.23 6.25 -8.84
C MET A 241 5.79 6.63 -7.46
N ALA A 242 5.69 5.76 -6.47
CA ALA A 242 6.20 6.01 -5.12
C ALA A 242 7.73 6.13 -5.10
N ALA A 243 8.45 5.31 -5.89
CA ALA A 243 9.89 5.46 -6.07
C ALA A 243 10.25 6.81 -6.72
N MET A 244 9.53 7.22 -7.77
CA MET A 244 9.74 8.52 -8.43
C MET A 244 9.45 9.70 -7.48
N VAL A 245 8.47 9.56 -6.61
CA VAL A 245 8.15 10.49 -5.53
C VAL A 245 9.28 10.63 -4.52
N ILE A 246 9.89 9.52 -4.08
CA ILE A 246 11.05 9.53 -3.17
C ILE A 246 12.25 10.19 -3.85
N LEU A 247 12.46 9.90 -5.14
CA LEU A 247 13.57 10.42 -5.92
C LEU A 247 13.35 11.84 -6.47
N GLN A 248 12.16 12.43 -6.25
CA GLN A 248 11.74 13.74 -6.75
C GLN A 248 11.83 13.86 -8.29
N LYS A 249 11.37 12.82 -9.00
CA LYS A 249 11.43 12.68 -10.46
C LYS A 249 10.08 12.42 -11.11
N GLU A 250 8.98 12.68 -10.43
CA GLU A 250 7.61 12.44 -10.93
C GLU A 250 7.35 13.08 -12.30
N HIS A 251 7.94 14.25 -12.57
CA HIS A 251 7.85 14.97 -13.83
C HIS A 251 8.39 14.21 -15.06
N MET A 252 9.15 13.13 -14.87
CA MET A 252 9.62 12.29 -15.97
C MET A 252 8.55 11.32 -16.48
N LEU A 253 7.49 11.07 -15.71
CA LEU A 253 6.35 10.26 -16.12
C LEU A 253 5.30 11.12 -16.83
N ASP A 254 4.55 10.53 -17.76
CA ASP A 254 3.31 11.15 -18.27
C ASP A 254 2.21 11.02 -17.20
N LEU A 255 2.13 12.01 -16.31
CA LEU A 255 1.17 12.03 -15.20
C LEU A 255 -0.28 12.10 -15.67
N LYS A 256 -0.55 12.63 -16.87
CA LYS A 256 -1.91 12.74 -17.42
C LYS A 256 -2.43 11.37 -17.85
N SER A 257 -1.61 10.62 -18.60
CA SER A 257 -1.98 9.25 -19.00
C SER A 257 -2.08 8.34 -17.78
N LEU A 258 -1.19 8.50 -16.79
CA LEU A 258 -1.20 7.76 -15.54
C LEU A 258 -2.47 8.03 -14.71
N LEU A 259 -2.86 9.30 -14.55
CA LEU A 259 -4.09 9.68 -13.85
C LEU A 259 -5.32 9.08 -14.55
N ARG A 260 -5.39 9.19 -15.88
CA ARG A 260 -6.48 8.57 -16.65
C ARG A 260 -6.51 7.05 -16.46
N TRP A 261 -5.35 6.41 -16.48
CA TRP A 261 -5.26 4.97 -16.33
C TRP A 261 -5.79 4.51 -14.97
N VAL A 262 -5.29 5.09 -13.87
CA VAL A 262 -5.65 4.65 -12.51
C VAL A 262 -7.11 4.94 -12.18
N THR A 263 -7.64 6.09 -12.59
CA THR A 263 -9.06 6.41 -12.38
C THR A 263 -9.98 5.44 -13.13
N SER A 264 -9.53 4.94 -14.29
CA SER A 264 -10.24 3.89 -15.04
C SER A 264 -10.09 2.48 -14.44
N LYS A 265 -9.37 2.30 -13.32
CA LYS A 265 -9.26 1.01 -12.60
C LYS A 265 -10.27 0.88 -11.47
N GLN A 266 -10.99 1.94 -11.10
CA GLN A 266 -12.09 1.81 -10.14
C GLN A 266 -13.28 1.17 -10.83
N MET A 267 -13.78 0.10 -10.24
CA MET A 267 -14.84 -0.72 -10.79
C MET A 267 -16.18 -0.03 -10.60
N ARG A 268 -16.86 0.21 -11.72
CA ARG A 268 -18.07 1.03 -11.74
C ARG A 268 -19.21 0.41 -10.95
N PHE A 269 -19.36 -0.91 -10.93
CA PHE A 269 -20.40 -1.56 -10.14
C PHE A 269 -19.91 -1.78 -8.71
N GLU A 270 -18.86 -2.58 -8.53
CA GLU A 270 -18.39 -3.04 -7.22
C GLU A 270 -17.88 -1.90 -6.31
N GLY A 271 -17.32 -0.83 -6.88
CA GLY A 271 -16.76 0.32 -6.14
C GLY A 271 -15.30 0.16 -5.72
N GLY A 272 -14.81 -1.08 -5.63
CA GLY A 272 -13.40 -1.44 -5.45
C GLY A 272 -12.54 -1.19 -6.69
N PHE A 273 -11.29 -1.66 -6.68
CA PHE A 273 -10.37 -1.51 -7.81
C PHE A 273 -9.96 -2.84 -8.43
N GLN A 274 -9.72 -2.85 -9.74
CA GLN A 274 -9.03 -3.94 -10.43
C GLN A 274 -7.53 -3.64 -10.57
N GLY A 275 -6.69 -4.67 -10.57
CA GLY A 275 -5.24 -4.51 -10.73
C GLY A 275 -4.79 -4.12 -12.15
N ARG A 276 -5.56 -4.54 -13.16
CA ARG A 276 -5.29 -4.34 -14.59
C ARG A 276 -6.60 -4.24 -15.35
N CYS A 277 -6.57 -3.67 -16.56
CA CYS A 277 -7.77 -3.58 -17.40
C CYS A 277 -8.35 -4.97 -17.67
N ASN A 278 -9.68 -5.10 -17.67
CA ASN A 278 -10.40 -6.36 -17.92
C ASN A 278 -10.06 -7.50 -16.94
N LYS A 279 -9.64 -7.17 -15.72
CA LYS A 279 -9.48 -8.12 -14.60
C LYS A 279 -10.50 -7.84 -13.50
N LEU A 280 -10.68 -8.80 -12.62
CA LEU A 280 -11.68 -8.69 -11.56
C LEU A 280 -11.27 -7.65 -10.50
N VAL A 281 -12.26 -7.12 -9.79
CA VAL A 281 -12.05 -6.35 -8.56
C VAL A 281 -11.27 -7.17 -7.53
N ASP A 282 -10.45 -6.52 -6.71
CA ASP A 282 -9.76 -7.15 -5.58
C ASP A 282 -9.44 -6.11 -4.49
N GLY A 283 -9.75 -6.46 -3.25
CA GLY A 283 -9.62 -5.62 -2.07
C GLY A 283 -8.21 -5.07 -1.83
N CYS A 284 -7.15 -5.79 -2.19
CA CYS A 284 -5.79 -5.27 -1.98
C CYS A 284 -5.46 -4.08 -2.89
N TYR A 285 -6.11 -3.97 -4.06
CA TYR A 285 -5.95 -2.81 -4.94
C TYR A 285 -6.61 -1.55 -4.38
N SER A 286 -7.39 -1.66 -3.29
CA SER A 286 -7.83 -0.49 -2.53
C SER A 286 -6.65 0.37 -2.08
N PHE A 287 -5.49 -0.22 -1.77
CA PHE A 287 -4.27 0.55 -1.53
C PHE A 287 -3.46 0.76 -2.81
N TRP A 288 -3.13 -0.32 -3.54
CA TRP A 288 -2.19 -0.23 -4.66
C TRP A 288 -2.67 0.71 -5.79
N GLN A 289 -3.99 0.83 -6.01
CA GLN A 289 -4.54 1.77 -6.97
C GLN A 289 -4.90 3.10 -6.30
N ALA A 290 -5.72 3.09 -5.24
CA ALA A 290 -6.19 4.35 -4.65
C ALA A 290 -5.05 5.17 -4.03
N GLY A 291 -4.00 4.52 -3.53
CA GLY A 291 -2.80 5.16 -3.00
C GLY A 291 -1.99 5.95 -4.04
N LEU A 292 -2.20 5.71 -5.34
CA LEU A 292 -1.61 6.55 -6.40
C LEU A 292 -2.22 7.95 -6.45
N LEU A 293 -3.48 8.13 -6.03
CA LEU A 293 -4.21 9.38 -6.21
C LEU A 293 -3.68 10.49 -5.28
N PRO A 294 -3.33 10.23 -4.01
CA PRO A 294 -2.59 11.19 -3.20
C PRO A 294 -1.20 11.54 -3.78
N LEU A 295 -0.49 10.56 -4.35
CA LEU A 295 0.83 10.79 -4.97
C LEU A 295 0.71 11.69 -6.21
N LEU A 296 -0.27 11.42 -7.07
CA LEU A 296 -0.59 12.22 -8.24
C LEU A 296 -1.09 13.61 -7.86
N HIS A 297 -1.93 13.72 -6.83
CA HIS A 297 -2.39 15.02 -6.32
C HIS A 297 -1.21 15.90 -5.91
N ARG A 298 -0.27 15.35 -5.13
CA ARG A 298 0.97 16.06 -4.76
C ARG A 298 1.78 16.48 -5.99
N ALA A 299 2.03 15.55 -6.91
CA ALA A 299 2.85 15.82 -8.09
C ALA A 299 2.24 16.89 -9.01
N LEU A 300 0.93 16.83 -9.25
CA LEU A 300 0.20 17.80 -10.07
C LEU A 300 0.08 19.16 -9.38
N HIS A 301 -0.04 19.18 -8.05
CA HIS A 301 -0.06 20.43 -7.28
C HIS A 301 1.27 21.18 -7.42
N THR A 302 2.40 20.47 -7.29
CA THR A 302 3.74 21.06 -7.46
C THR A 302 3.97 21.62 -8.87
N GLN A 303 3.25 21.13 -9.88
CA GLN A 303 3.28 21.66 -11.25
C GLN A 303 2.32 22.84 -11.48
N GLY A 304 1.66 23.35 -10.42
CA GLY A 304 0.75 24.50 -10.52
C GLY A 304 -0.68 24.15 -10.93
N GLY A 305 -1.13 22.92 -10.67
CA GLY A 305 -2.49 22.47 -11.01
C GLY A 305 -3.59 23.20 -10.24
N SER A 306 -4.05 24.35 -10.75
CA SER A 306 -5.11 25.18 -10.14
C SER A 306 -6.51 24.53 -10.16
N SER A 307 -6.68 23.41 -10.87
CA SER A 307 -7.95 22.68 -10.99
C SER A 307 -8.07 21.50 -10.03
N LEU A 308 -7.10 21.29 -9.14
CA LEU A 308 -7.16 20.21 -8.17
C LEU A 308 -8.22 20.47 -7.10
N SER A 309 -8.90 19.41 -6.69
CA SER A 309 -9.88 19.45 -5.62
C SER A 309 -9.22 19.81 -4.29
N MET A 310 -9.91 20.55 -3.44
CA MET A 310 -9.42 20.92 -2.10
C MET A 310 -10.00 20.03 -1.00
N THR A 311 -10.81 19.03 -1.34
CA THR A 311 -11.53 18.22 -0.34
C THR A 311 -11.55 16.74 -0.66
N ASN A 312 -11.22 16.34 -1.89
CA ASN A 312 -11.38 14.96 -2.34
C ASN A 312 -10.23 14.51 -3.23
N TRP A 313 -9.88 13.24 -3.13
CA TRP A 313 -9.04 12.57 -4.09
C TRP A 313 -9.78 12.35 -5.41
N MET A 314 -9.02 12.20 -6.50
CA MET A 314 -9.59 12.01 -7.85
C MET A 314 -10.10 10.58 -8.08
N PHE A 315 -10.83 10.01 -7.13
CA PHE A 315 -11.56 8.74 -7.24
C PHE A 315 -12.82 8.78 -6.38
N HIS A 316 -13.74 7.83 -6.55
CA HIS A 316 -14.97 7.81 -5.76
C HIS A 316 -14.71 7.23 -4.36
N GLN A 317 -14.29 8.08 -3.42
CA GLN A 317 -13.93 7.71 -2.04
C GLN A 317 -15.01 6.90 -1.34
N GLN A 318 -16.27 7.36 -1.36
CA GLN A 318 -17.38 6.65 -0.72
C GLN A 318 -17.60 5.23 -1.28
N ALA A 319 -17.54 5.03 -2.60
CA ALA A 319 -17.73 3.72 -3.23
C ALA A 319 -16.64 2.72 -2.82
N LEU A 320 -15.40 3.18 -2.65
CA LEU A 320 -14.31 2.32 -2.17
C LEU A 320 -14.56 1.88 -0.72
N GLN A 321 -14.99 2.81 0.15
CA GLN A 321 -15.31 2.47 1.53
C GLN A 321 -16.49 1.50 1.63
N GLU A 322 -17.54 1.71 0.82
CA GLU A 322 -18.68 0.79 0.72
C GLU A 322 -18.24 -0.61 0.32
N TYR A 323 -17.41 -0.76 -0.72
CA TYR A 323 -16.87 -2.05 -1.15
C TYR A 323 -16.09 -2.76 -0.03
N ILE A 324 -15.21 -2.03 0.67
CA ILE A 324 -14.39 -2.62 1.72
C ILE A 324 -15.26 -3.04 2.91
N LEU A 325 -16.11 -2.14 3.41
CA LEU A 325 -16.93 -2.38 4.60
C LEU A 325 -18.01 -3.43 4.36
N VAL A 326 -18.57 -3.53 3.14
CA VAL A 326 -19.68 -4.45 2.86
C VAL A 326 -19.20 -5.77 2.28
N CYS A 327 -18.20 -5.77 1.40
CA CYS A 327 -17.79 -6.97 0.64
C CYS A 327 -16.49 -7.62 1.15
N CYS A 328 -15.61 -6.88 1.83
CA CYS A 328 -14.25 -7.34 2.10
C CYS A 328 -13.99 -7.75 3.56
N GLN A 329 -15.00 -7.78 4.42
CA GLN A 329 -14.83 -8.16 5.82
C GLN A 329 -15.18 -9.64 6.05
N ASN A 330 -14.32 -10.36 6.76
CA ASN A 330 -14.68 -11.66 7.29
C ASN A 330 -15.37 -11.49 8.66
N PRO A 331 -16.56 -12.09 8.90
CA PRO A 331 -17.28 -11.95 10.17
C PRO A 331 -16.51 -12.41 11.41
N SER A 332 -15.50 -13.28 11.24
CA SER A 332 -14.64 -13.77 12.33
C SER A 332 -13.33 -12.98 12.47
N GLY A 333 -13.17 -11.85 11.77
CA GLY A 333 -11.98 -11.00 11.80
C GLY A 333 -11.09 -11.12 10.54
N GLY A 334 -10.35 -10.07 10.21
CA GLY A 334 -9.54 -10.00 8.99
C GLY A 334 -10.36 -9.62 7.75
N LEU A 335 -9.66 -9.14 6.73
CA LEU A 335 -10.23 -8.77 5.43
C LEU A 335 -9.70 -9.68 4.32
N LEU A 336 -10.31 -9.58 3.14
CA LEU A 336 -10.18 -10.52 2.03
C LEU A 336 -10.17 -9.80 0.67
N ASP A 337 -9.86 -10.56 -0.38
CA ASP A 337 -9.89 -10.12 -1.79
C ASP A 337 -11.30 -9.66 -2.23
N LYS A 338 -12.26 -10.59 -2.24
CA LYS A 338 -13.65 -10.39 -2.67
C LYS A 338 -14.56 -11.45 -2.03
N PRO A 339 -15.89 -11.28 -2.02
CA PRO A 339 -16.81 -12.29 -1.50
C PRO A 339 -16.51 -13.70 -2.00
N GLY A 340 -16.56 -14.68 -1.09
CA GLY A 340 -16.22 -16.08 -1.38
C GLY A 340 -14.73 -16.43 -1.30
N LYS A 341 -13.83 -15.46 -1.10
CA LYS A 341 -12.41 -15.71 -0.82
C LYS A 341 -12.13 -15.80 0.68
N SER A 342 -11.06 -16.53 1.03
CA SER A 342 -10.58 -16.61 2.40
C SER A 342 -9.93 -15.29 2.84
N ARG A 343 -9.95 -15.02 4.15
CA ARG A 343 -9.18 -13.94 4.76
C ARG A 343 -7.69 -14.28 4.82
N ASP A 344 -6.85 -13.26 4.80
CA ASP A 344 -5.42 -13.36 5.09
C ASP A 344 -4.87 -12.01 5.59
N PHE A 345 -3.64 -12.01 6.10
CA PHE A 345 -3.02 -10.79 6.64
C PHE A 345 -2.64 -9.76 5.55
N TYR A 346 -2.37 -10.21 4.32
CA TYR A 346 -2.05 -9.34 3.21
C TYR A 346 -3.26 -8.46 2.84
N HIS A 347 -4.42 -9.07 2.60
CA HIS A 347 -5.66 -8.34 2.31
C HIS A 347 -6.14 -7.55 3.53
N THR A 348 -5.96 -8.07 4.75
CA THR A 348 -6.25 -7.31 5.98
C THR A 348 -5.50 -5.98 6.00
N CYS A 349 -4.19 -6.01 5.73
CA CYS A 349 -3.38 -4.80 5.66
C CYS A 349 -3.85 -3.86 4.55
N TYR A 350 -3.88 -4.32 3.30
CA TYR A 350 -4.11 -3.41 2.17
C TYR A 350 -5.56 -2.95 2.00
N CYS A 351 -6.55 -3.71 2.47
CA CYS A 351 -7.93 -3.22 2.55
C CYS A 351 -8.04 -2.11 3.60
N LEU A 352 -7.41 -2.25 4.77
CA LEU A 352 -7.41 -1.19 5.79
C LEU A 352 -6.62 0.04 5.32
N SER A 353 -5.45 -0.15 4.71
CA SER A 353 -4.68 0.96 4.13
C SER A 353 -5.49 1.71 3.07
N GLY A 354 -6.18 1.00 2.18
CA GLY A 354 -7.07 1.60 1.18
C GLY A 354 -8.28 2.32 1.79
N LEU A 355 -8.88 1.76 2.85
CA LEU A 355 -9.95 2.39 3.61
C LEU A 355 -9.48 3.70 4.24
N SER A 356 -8.28 3.72 4.85
CA SER A 356 -7.65 4.91 5.41
C SER A 356 -7.42 5.99 4.33
N ILE A 357 -6.85 5.63 3.16
CA ILE A 357 -6.70 6.56 2.03
C ILE A 357 -8.06 7.14 1.58
N ALA A 358 -9.11 6.33 1.56
CA ALA A 358 -10.45 6.76 1.16
C ALA A 358 -11.14 7.66 2.19
N GLN A 359 -10.75 7.57 3.46
CA GLN A 359 -11.30 8.37 4.55
C GLN A 359 -10.64 9.74 4.66
N HIS A 360 -9.33 9.81 4.39
CA HIS A 360 -8.49 10.97 4.72
C HIS A 360 -8.00 11.68 3.47
N PHE A 361 -8.50 12.89 3.24
CA PHE A 361 -7.91 13.83 2.29
C PHE A 361 -7.01 14.83 3.03
N GLY A 362 -5.81 15.05 2.50
CA GLY A 362 -4.84 15.97 3.06
C GLY A 362 -3.99 16.63 1.99
N SER A 363 -4.03 17.97 1.91
CA SER A 363 -3.22 18.75 0.98
C SER A 363 -2.72 20.00 1.69
N TRP A 364 -1.45 19.97 2.13
CA TRP A 364 -0.84 21.03 2.94
C TRP A 364 -1.61 21.27 4.24
N GLU A 365 -2.16 22.48 4.44
CA GLU A 365 -2.94 22.86 5.62
C GLU A 365 -4.40 22.39 5.56
N ILE A 366 -4.84 21.83 4.43
CA ILE A 366 -6.22 21.45 4.22
C ILE A 366 -6.39 19.97 4.50
N HIS A 367 -7.31 19.69 5.42
CA HIS A 367 -7.73 18.35 5.79
C HIS A 367 -9.23 18.23 5.62
N HIS A 368 -9.67 17.15 4.98
CA HIS A 368 -11.07 16.83 4.82
C HIS A 368 -11.26 15.33 4.97
N GLU A 369 -12.31 14.93 5.67
CA GLU A 369 -12.55 13.53 6.00
C GLU A 369 -13.93 13.13 5.50
N VAL A 370 -14.00 11.94 4.93
CA VAL A 370 -15.25 11.32 4.49
C VAL A 370 -15.33 9.97 5.17
N ILE A 371 -16.13 9.85 6.23
CA ILE A 371 -16.29 8.58 6.94
C ILE A 371 -17.62 7.97 6.54
N VAL A 372 -17.59 6.89 5.76
CA VAL A 372 -18.81 6.12 5.45
C VAL A 372 -19.18 5.28 6.66
N GLY A 373 -20.42 5.44 7.12
CA GLY A 373 -20.98 4.70 8.23
C GLY A 373 -20.94 5.49 9.52
N LYS A 374 -20.46 4.87 10.61
CA LYS A 374 -20.30 5.57 11.90
C LYS A 374 -18.86 6.04 12.09
N GLU A 375 -18.66 7.01 12.98
CA GLU A 375 -17.34 7.54 13.32
C GLU A 375 -16.36 6.46 13.82
N GLU A 376 -16.84 5.37 14.42
CA GLU A 376 -15.96 4.27 14.85
C GLU A 376 -15.30 3.50 13.70
N ASN A 377 -15.71 3.75 12.44
CA ASN A 377 -15.06 3.21 11.24
C ASN A 377 -13.76 3.94 10.90
N ARG A 378 -13.53 5.14 11.47
CA ARG A 378 -12.36 5.96 11.22
C ARG A 378 -11.07 5.21 11.57
N LEU A 379 -10.18 5.08 10.60
CA LEU A 379 -8.84 4.54 10.80
C LEU A 379 -7.83 5.66 11.04
N ALA A 380 -6.66 5.33 11.57
CA ALA A 380 -5.52 6.25 11.52
C ALA A 380 -5.11 6.53 10.06
N PRO A 381 -4.60 7.73 9.73
CA PRO A 381 -4.13 8.04 8.38
C PRO A 381 -2.87 7.25 8.04
N THR A 382 -2.72 6.80 6.78
CA THR A 382 -1.48 6.17 6.28
C THR A 382 -0.72 7.08 5.33
N HIS A 383 0.61 7.08 5.40
CA HIS A 383 1.45 7.85 4.48
C HIS A 383 1.44 7.20 3.08
N PRO A 384 1.04 7.90 2.01
CA PRO A 384 0.76 7.30 0.71
C PRO A 384 2.01 6.73 0.00
N VAL A 385 3.21 7.16 0.41
CA VAL A 385 4.48 6.65 -0.14
C VAL A 385 4.95 5.37 0.56
N TYR A 386 4.86 5.29 1.89
CA TYR A 386 5.52 4.26 2.68
C TYR A 386 4.55 3.22 3.24
N ASN A 387 3.25 3.55 3.26
CA ASN A 387 2.19 2.76 3.86
C ASN A 387 2.46 2.35 5.32
N ILE A 388 2.80 3.36 6.12
CA ILE A 388 2.85 3.38 7.59
C ILE A 388 2.30 4.75 8.03
N CYS A 389 1.88 4.94 9.28
CA CYS A 389 1.29 6.22 9.67
C CYS A 389 2.29 7.40 9.50
N PRO A 390 1.82 8.60 9.08
CA PRO A 390 2.69 9.75 8.84
C PRO A 390 3.59 10.15 10.02
N ASP A 391 3.13 9.97 11.26
CA ASP A 391 3.92 10.22 12.47
C ASP A 391 5.13 9.27 12.56
N LYS A 392 4.97 8.00 12.19
CA LYS A 392 6.07 7.02 12.15
C LYS A 392 7.10 7.35 11.09
N VAL A 393 6.65 7.82 9.92
CA VAL A 393 7.56 8.32 8.88
C VAL A 393 8.37 9.50 9.42
N ALA A 394 7.70 10.50 9.99
CA ALA A 394 8.34 11.69 10.54
C ALA A 394 9.35 11.33 11.65
N GLN A 395 8.97 10.45 12.58
CA GLN A 395 9.82 10.02 13.68
C GLN A 395 11.06 9.25 13.19
N ALA A 396 10.89 8.31 12.26
CA ALA A 396 11.99 7.54 11.70
C ALA A 396 12.96 8.43 10.91
N VAL A 397 12.43 9.30 10.04
CA VAL A 397 13.22 10.27 9.27
C VAL A 397 14.00 11.17 10.22
N GLN A 398 13.36 11.75 11.23
CA GLN A 398 14.01 12.61 12.22
C GLN A 398 15.13 11.88 12.98
N HIS A 399 14.92 10.61 13.33
CA HIS A 399 15.94 9.80 14.00
C HIS A 399 17.15 9.55 13.09
N PHE A 400 16.94 9.00 11.88
CA PHE A 400 18.05 8.62 11.01
C PHE A 400 18.78 9.81 10.37
N HIS A 401 18.15 10.98 10.26
CA HIS A 401 18.82 12.21 9.80
C HIS A 401 19.83 12.79 10.81
N GLN A 402 19.77 12.38 12.08
CA GLN A 402 20.80 12.71 13.07
C GLN A 402 22.10 11.92 12.83
N MET A 403 22.04 10.84 12.05
CA MET A 403 23.19 10.03 11.68
C MET A 403 23.70 10.42 10.30
N ALA A 404 25.02 10.41 10.10
CA ALA A 404 25.60 10.60 8.78
C ALA A 404 25.23 9.44 7.83
N VAL A 405 25.17 9.75 6.53
CA VAL A 405 25.10 8.73 5.48
C VAL A 405 26.37 7.86 5.55
N PRO A 406 26.27 6.52 5.61
CA PRO A 406 27.43 5.65 5.73
C PRO A 406 28.43 5.88 4.58
N GLY A 407 29.74 5.88 4.89
CA GLY A 407 30.80 6.13 3.92
C GLY A 407 31.07 7.60 3.55
N LYS A 408 30.25 8.59 3.95
CA LYS A 408 30.61 10.02 3.84
C LYS A 408 31.48 10.43 5.02
N SER A 409 32.81 10.45 4.84
CA SER A 409 33.71 11.15 5.75
C SER A 409 33.36 12.64 5.78
N GLY A 410 33.21 13.20 6.98
CA GLY A 410 32.62 14.52 7.25
C GLY A 410 33.07 15.63 6.30
N ALA A 411 32.12 16.12 5.51
CA ALA A 411 32.12 17.46 4.96
C ALA A 411 30.76 18.08 5.30
N SER A 412 30.82 19.23 5.96
CA SER A 412 29.77 20.05 6.55
C SER A 412 28.38 19.98 5.92
N SER A 413 27.39 19.97 6.82
CA SER A 413 26.00 20.34 6.60
C SER A 413 25.81 21.51 5.64
N GLN A 414 25.35 21.21 4.43
CA GLN A 414 24.41 22.07 3.73
C GLN A 414 23.17 21.22 3.50
N THR A 415 22.17 21.44 4.35
CA THR A 415 20.78 21.03 4.15
C THR A 415 20.29 21.59 2.81
N PRO A 416 19.88 20.77 1.83
CA PRO A 416 18.83 21.19 0.93
C PRO A 416 17.54 21.26 1.75
N ASN A 417 16.84 22.39 1.71
CA ASN A 417 15.52 22.52 2.32
C ASN A 417 14.61 21.41 1.74
N LEU A 418 14.18 20.49 2.61
CA LEU A 418 13.17 19.47 2.36
C LEU A 418 11.77 20.06 2.44
#